data_AF-A0A838W2U9-F1
#
_entry.id   AF-A0A838W2U9-F1
#
_cell.length_a   1.000
_cell.length_b   1.000
_cell.length_c   1.000
_cell.angle_alpha   90.00
_cell.angle_beta   90.00
_cell.angle_gamma   90.00
#
_symmetry.space_group_name_H-M   'P 1'
#
loop_
_entity.id
_entity.type
_entity.pdbx_description
1 polymer ?
#
loop_
_entity_poly.entity_id
_entity_poly.type
_entity_poly.pdbx_seq_one_letter_code
_entity_poly.pdbx_strand_id
1 'polypeptide(L)'
;MIKPDISFGNYFLEWDEKSLGLYSNELLKLRTFIKNMIPNLEAMMRIINVSRQKNDSLTKAIGDKGQFSIFDRYNSRIIFILNIDTYGSTALFREERVLINDELFEKLQLHYDSKDSVLISKLKDINNVVSIKWKIGHLLFNRVERNKKEQKNKKISKF
;
A
#
# COMPACT_ATOMS: atom_id res chain seq x y z
N MET A 1 7.86 15.73 11.81
CA MET A 1 7.15 14.94 10.77
C MET A 1 6.31 15.89 9.94
N ILE A 2 6.03 15.56 8.68
CA ILE A 2 5.33 16.43 7.72
C ILE A 2 4.15 15.70 7.06
N LYS A 3 3.12 16.46 6.68
CA LYS A 3 1.97 16.00 5.87
C LYS A 3 1.92 16.77 4.53
N PRO A 4 2.88 16.53 3.62
CA PRO A 4 2.94 17.29 2.38
C PRO A 4 1.80 16.93 1.43
N ASP A 5 1.44 17.87 0.56
CA ASP A 5 0.52 17.60 -0.55
C ASP A 5 1.15 16.63 -1.55
N ILE A 6 0.45 15.53 -1.81
CA ILE A 6 0.89 14.49 -2.75
C ILE A 6 -0.22 14.25 -3.76
N SER A 7 0.07 14.57 -5.02
CA SER A 7 -0.85 14.38 -6.14
C SER A 7 -0.11 13.85 -7.37
N PHE A 8 -0.77 12.96 -8.11
CA PHE A 8 -0.26 12.38 -9.36
C PHE A 8 -1.42 12.18 -10.34
N GLY A 9 -1.46 13.00 -11.40
CA GLY A 9 -2.60 13.02 -12.31
C GLY A 9 -3.89 13.33 -11.55
N ASN A 10 -4.87 12.43 -11.65
CA ASN A 10 -6.16 12.55 -10.95
C ASN A 10 -6.14 12.00 -9.53
N TYR A 11 -5.02 11.45 -9.06
CA TYR A 11 -4.94 10.88 -7.72
C TYR A 11 -4.33 11.87 -6.74
N PHE A 12 -4.88 11.96 -5.53
CA PHE A 12 -4.33 12.75 -4.44
C PHE A 12 -4.44 12.02 -3.11
N LEU A 13 -3.44 12.21 -2.26
CA LEU A 13 -3.44 11.68 -0.90
C LEU A 13 -4.20 12.65 0.02
N GLU A 14 -5.28 12.16 0.59
CA GLU A 14 -5.93 12.79 1.73
C GLU A 14 -5.34 12.20 3.01
N TRP A 15 -4.65 13.03 3.80
CA TRP A 15 -4.08 12.59 5.07
C TRP A 15 -5.15 12.27 6.09
N ASP A 16 -4.95 11.19 6.85
CA ASP A 16 -5.78 10.92 8.02
C ASP A 16 -5.50 12.01 9.08
N GLU A 17 -6.56 12.53 9.69
CA GLU A 17 -6.46 13.59 10.70
C GLU A 17 -5.56 13.16 11.86
N LYS A 18 -5.67 11.90 12.27
CA LYS A 18 -4.90 11.30 13.37
C LYS A 18 -3.52 10.82 12.96
N SER A 19 -3.17 10.90 11.68
CA SER A 19 -1.83 10.54 11.20
C SER A 19 -0.78 11.49 11.80
N LEU A 20 0.39 10.95 12.16
CA LEU A 20 1.53 11.75 12.63
C LEU A 20 2.33 12.39 11.47
N GLY A 21 1.98 12.07 10.22
CA GLY A 21 2.79 12.44 9.05
C GLY A 21 3.96 11.48 8.83
N LEU A 22 4.95 11.92 8.06
CA LEU A 22 6.16 11.14 7.74
C LEU A 22 7.44 11.93 8.01
N TYR A 23 8.56 11.23 8.11
CA TYR A 23 9.87 11.87 8.08
C TYR A 23 10.22 12.35 6.67
N SER A 24 10.95 13.46 6.55
CA SER A 24 11.26 14.06 5.24
C SER A 24 12.01 13.12 4.29
N ASN A 25 12.83 12.22 4.83
CA ASN A 25 13.57 11.21 4.08
C ASN A 25 12.67 10.07 3.53
N GLU A 26 11.48 9.85 4.10
CA GLU A 26 10.52 8.85 3.62
C GLU A 26 9.66 9.37 2.46
N LEU A 27 9.57 10.70 2.30
CA LEU A 27 8.63 11.34 1.37
C LEU A 27 8.87 10.96 -0.10
N LEU A 28 10.12 10.96 -0.54
CA LEU A 28 10.45 10.60 -1.93
C LEU A 28 9.99 9.17 -2.26
N LYS A 29 10.10 8.27 -1.28
CA LYS A 29 9.75 6.87 -1.41
C LYS A 29 8.24 6.67 -1.40
N LEU A 30 7.52 7.36 -0.52
CA LEU A 30 6.06 7.40 -0.57
C LEU A 30 5.56 7.91 -1.93
N ARG A 31 6.13 9.01 -2.42
CA ARG A 31 5.80 9.58 -3.74
C ARG A 31 6.03 8.57 -4.87
N THR A 32 7.14 7.86 -4.82
CA THR A 32 7.50 6.83 -5.81
C THR A 32 6.56 5.63 -5.73
N PHE A 33 6.24 5.17 -4.52
CA PHE A 33 5.27 4.11 -4.28
C PHE A 33 3.91 4.46 -4.91
N ILE A 34 3.35 5.63 -4.55
CA ILE A 34 2.08 6.13 -5.09
C ILE A 34 2.12 6.24 -6.61
N LYS A 35 3.20 6.77 -7.19
CA LYS A 35 3.33 6.86 -8.64
C LYS A 35 3.31 5.48 -9.31
N ASN A 36 4.02 4.51 -8.76
CA ASN A 36 4.17 3.18 -9.35
C ASN A 36 2.92 2.31 -9.23
N MET A 37 2.08 2.54 -8.22
CA MET A 37 0.85 1.79 -7.99
C MET A 37 -0.37 2.33 -8.77
N ILE A 38 -0.33 3.55 -9.32
CA ILE A 38 -1.44 4.12 -10.10
C ILE A 38 -1.88 3.22 -11.27
N PRO A 39 -0.98 2.67 -12.12
CA PRO A 39 -1.39 1.75 -13.17
C PRO A 39 -2.10 0.50 -12.64
N ASN A 40 -1.62 -0.05 -11.52
CA ASN A 40 -2.22 -1.22 -10.86
C ASN A 40 -3.60 -0.88 -10.30
N LEU A 41 -3.74 0.29 -9.67
CA LEU A 41 -5.02 0.83 -9.20
C LEU A 41 -6.02 0.97 -10.35
N GLU A 42 -5.62 1.56 -11.47
CA GLU A 42 -6.50 1.70 -12.63
C GLU A 42 -6.96 0.34 -13.17
N ALA A 43 -6.07 -0.65 -13.23
CA ALA A 43 -6.40 -2.00 -13.64
C ALA A 43 -7.39 -2.66 -12.67
N MET A 44 -7.14 -2.58 -11.36
CA MET A 44 -8.03 -3.13 -10.33
C MET A 44 -9.40 -2.46 -10.34
N MET A 45 -9.46 -1.14 -10.47
CA MET A 45 -10.75 -0.41 -10.56
C MET A 45 -11.55 -0.82 -11.79
N ARG A 46 -10.90 -1.11 -12.93
CA ARG A 46 -11.62 -1.66 -14.11
C ARG A 46 -12.22 -3.02 -13.79
N ILE A 47 -11.47 -3.91 -13.14
CA ILE A 47 -11.95 -5.23 -12.73
C ILE A 47 -13.16 -5.09 -11.80
N ILE A 48 -13.04 -4.26 -10.76
CA ILE A 48 -14.12 -4.00 -9.79
C ILE A 48 -15.38 -3.46 -10.48
N ASN A 49 -15.23 -2.54 -11.44
CA ASN A 49 -16.36 -1.96 -12.15
C ASN A 49 -17.05 -2.98 -13.08
N VAL A 50 -16.29 -3.85 -13.75
CA VAL A 50 -16.84 -4.92 -14.60
C VAL A 50 -17.56 -5.97 -13.75
N SER A 51 -16.99 -6.35 -12.60
CA SER A 51 -17.61 -7.33 -11.71
C SER A 51 -18.87 -6.83 -11.01
N ARG A 52 -19.13 -5.51 -10.99
CA ARG A 52 -20.40 -4.97 -10.47
C ARG A 52 -21.54 -5.02 -11.48
N GLN A 53 -21.23 -4.99 -12.78
CA GLN A 53 -22.26 -4.99 -13.83
C GLN A 53 -22.82 -6.39 -14.10
N LYS A 54 -22.05 -7.43 -13.76
CA LYS A 54 -22.49 -8.82 -13.83
C LYS A 54 -22.64 -9.28 -12.38
N ASN A 55 -23.85 -9.66 -11.95
CA ASN A 55 -24.08 -10.34 -10.67
C ASN A 55 -23.41 -11.72 -10.68
N ASP A 56 -22.10 -11.74 -10.74
CA ASP A 56 -21.31 -12.91 -11.10
C ASP A 56 -20.70 -13.55 -9.84
N SER A 57 -20.38 -14.83 -9.93
CA SER A 57 -19.74 -15.60 -8.85
C SER A 57 -18.41 -14.98 -8.36
N LEU A 58 -17.76 -14.15 -9.20
CA LEU A 58 -16.56 -13.39 -8.87
C LEU A 58 -16.80 -12.35 -7.75
N THR A 59 -17.97 -11.71 -7.73
CA THR A 59 -18.38 -10.78 -6.67
C THR A 59 -18.52 -11.47 -5.32
N LYS A 60 -18.88 -12.75 -5.31
CA LYS A 60 -18.97 -13.59 -4.10
C LYS A 60 -17.58 -14.01 -3.61
N ALA A 61 -16.70 -14.44 -4.53
CA ALA A 61 -15.31 -14.80 -4.21
C ALA A 61 -14.45 -13.62 -3.74
N ILE A 62 -14.68 -12.42 -4.31
CA ILE A 62 -14.04 -11.18 -3.85
C ILE A 62 -14.74 -10.68 -2.57
N GLY A 63 -16.07 -10.80 -2.45
CA GLY A 63 -16.82 -10.42 -1.24
C GLY A 63 -16.36 -11.15 0.03
N ASP A 64 -15.98 -12.42 -0.08
CA ASP A 64 -15.59 -13.25 1.07
C ASP A 64 -14.12 -13.07 1.53
N LYS A 65 -13.27 -12.37 0.75
CA LYS A 65 -11.83 -12.11 1.05
C LYS A 65 -11.38 -10.64 0.84
N GLY A 66 -12.33 -9.74 0.64
CA GLY A 66 -12.26 -8.59 -0.27
C GLY A 66 -11.38 -7.38 0.07
N GLN A 67 -10.07 -7.58 0.23
CA GLN A 67 -9.10 -6.48 0.21
C GLN A 67 -7.88 -6.84 -0.64
N PHE A 68 -7.59 -6.05 -1.67
CA PHE A 68 -6.31 -6.13 -2.38
C PHE A 68 -5.28 -5.32 -1.59
N SER A 69 -4.11 -5.89 -1.35
CA SER A 69 -2.99 -5.19 -0.72
C SER A 69 -1.82 -5.10 -1.68
N ILE A 70 -1.35 -3.88 -1.96
CA ILE A 70 -0.08 -3.64 -2.66
C ILE A 70 0.90 -3.15 -1.60
N PHE A 71 2.08 -3.76 -1.53
CA PHE A 71 3.12 -3.35 -0.58
C PHE A 71 4.43 -3.05 -1.30
N ASP A 72 5.14 -2.02 -0.82
CA ASP A 72 6.49 -1.69 -1.24
C ASP A 72 7.38 -1.52 -0.01
N ARG A 73 8.48 -2.28 0.00
CA ARG A 73 9.44 -2.30 1.10
C ARG A 73 10.46 -1.19 0.84
N TYR A 74 10.35 -0.08 1.56
CA TYR A 74 11.31 1.01 1.47
C TYR A 74 12.69 0.55 1.98
N ASN A 75 12.74 -0.09 3.14
CA ASN A 75 13.94 -0.69 3.71
C ASN A 75 13.56 -1.87 4.62
N SER A 76 14.52 -2.46 5.34
CA SER A 76 14.26 -3.59 6.25
C SER A 76 13.26 -3.27 7.38
N ARG A 77 13.06 -1.99 7.68
CA ARG A 77 12.20 -1.51 8.77
C ARG A 77 10.88 -0.90 8.30
N ILE A 78 10.83 -0.27 7.13
CA ILE A 78 9.67 0.52 6.71
C ILE A 78 9.02 -0.08 5.48
N ILE A 79 7.71 -0.28 5.56
CA ILE A 79 6.88 -0.78 4.46
C ILE A 79 5.69 0.16 4.26
N PHE A 80 5.44 0.53 3.01
CA PHE A 80 4.19 1.20 2.61
C PHE A 80 3.21 0.17 2.07
N ILE A 81 1.95 0.27 2.48
CA ILE A 81 0.91 -0.68 2.13
C ILE A 81 -0.32 0.10 1.67
N LEU A 82 -0.79 -0.18 0.47
CA LEU A 82 -2.10 0.27 -0.01
C LEU A 82 -3.09 -0.89 0.05
N ASN A 83 -4.16 -0.70 0.81
CA ASN A 83 -5.33 -1.55 0.78
C ASN A 83 -6.38 -0.94 -0.15
N ILE A 84 -7.05 -1.79 -0.93
CA ILE A 84 -8.18 -1.44 -1.79
C ILE A 84 -9.32 -2.40 -1.47
N ASP A 85 -10.48 -1.87 -1.10
CA ASP A 85 -11.66 -2.68 -0.85
C ASP A 85 -12.40 -3.03 -2.15
N THR A 86 -13.43 -3.86 -2.05
CA THR A 86 -14.32 -4.22 -3.17
C THR A 86 -15.16 -3.03 -3.67
N TYR A 87 -15.26 -1.97 -2.87
CA TYR A 87 -15.93 -0.72 -3.20
C TYR A 87 -15.03 0.25 -3.99
N GLY A 88 -13.73 -0.05 -4.11
CA GLY A 88 -12.73 0.83 -4.72
C GLY A 88 -12.27 1.96 -3.79
N SER A 89 -12.61 1.89 -2.50
CA SER A 89 -12.03 2.75 -1.48
C SER A 89 -10.59 2.31 -1.23
N THR A 90 -9.71 3.26 -0.97
CA THR A 90 -8.29 2.97 -0.75
C THR A 90 -7.83 3.49 0.61
N ALA A 91 -6.98 2.73 1.29
CA ALA A 91 -6.37 3.13 2.54
C ALA A 91 -4.86 2.87 2.49
N LEU A 92 -4.07 3.90 2.79
CA LEU A 92 -2.62 3.86 2.76
C LEU A 92 -2.09 3.74 4.19
N PHE A 93 -1.18 2.81 4.41
CA PHE A 93 -0.57 2.52 5.70
C PHE A 93 0.95 2.60 5.60
N ARG A 94 1.57 2.93 6.73
CA ARG A 94 2.99 2.75 6.97
C ARG A 94 3.17 1.74 8.10
N GLU A 95 4.02 0.77 7.88
CA GLU A 95 4.44 -0.21 8.88
C GLU A 95 5.90 0.05 9.23
N GLU A 96 6.21 0.26 10.52
CA GLU A 96 7.56 0.12 11.05
C GLU A 96 7.76 -1.27 11.60
N ARG A 97 8.94 -1.84 11.40
CA ARG A 97 9.39 -3.08 12.01
C ARG A 97 10.53 -2.76 12.97
N VAL A 98 10.34 -3.16 14.21
CA VAL A 98 11.29 -3.04 15.30
C VAL A 98 11.74 -4.45 15.66
N LEU A 99 13.05 -4.66 15.61
CA LEU A 99 13.66 -5.90 16.08
C LEU A 99 13.76 -5.83 17.60
N ILE A 100 13.11 -6.76 18.30
CA ILE A 100 13.33 -6.98 19.71
C ILE A 100 14.64 -7.76 19.84
N ASN A 101 15.64 -7.14 20.45
CA ASN A 101 16.85 -7.86 20.84
C ASN A 101 16.56 -8.57 22.16
N ASP A 102 16.46 -9.89 22.12
CA ASP A 102 16.24 -10.73 23.30
C ASP A 102 17.61 -11.24 23.78
N GLU A 103 18.07 -10.82 24.95
CA GLU A 103 19.34 -11.27 25.55
C GLU A 103 19.41 -12.81 25.67
N LEU A 104 18.25 -13.47 25.78
CA LEU A 104 18.12 -14.94 25.80
C LEU A 104 18.48 -15.56 24.44
N PHE A 105 18.22 -14.85 23.35
CA PHE A 105 18.51 -15.28 21.99
C PHE A 105 19.98 -15.08 21.61
N GLU A 106 20.64 -14.03 22.13
CA GLU A 106 22.10 -13.87 22.00
C GLU A 106 22.86 -14.99 22.72
N LYS A 107 22.38 -15.44 23.89
CA LYS A 107 22.94 -16.59 24.60
C LYS A 107 22.77 -17.91 23.85
N LEU A 108 21.66 -18.11 23.13
CA LEU A 108 21.42 -19.30 22.30
C LEU A 108 22.28 -19.34 21.02
N GLN A 109 22.73 -18.18 20.50
CA GLN A 109 23.59 -18.11 19.30
C GLN A 109 25.02 -18.62 19.53
N LEU A 110 25.51 -18.66 20.77
CA LEU A 110 26.86 -19.14 21.11
C LEU A 110 27.00 -20.68 21.01
N HIS A 111 25.95 -21.42 20.64
CA HIS A 111 25.93 -22.88 20.66
C HIS A 111 25.61 -23.56 19.32
N TYR A 112 25.38 -22.81 18.24
CA TYR A 112 25.04 -23.40 16.93
C TYR A 112 26.16 -23.25 15.91
N ASP A 113 26.55 -24.38 15.30
CA ASP A 113 27.56 -24.44 14.26
C ASP A 113 27.10 -23.77 12.95
N SER A 114 28.08 -23.20 12.23
CA SER A 114 27.93 -22.25 11.11
C SER A 114 26.98 -22.63 9.96
N LYS A 115 26.57 -23.90 9.82
CA LYS A 115 25.67 -24.38 8.76
C LYS A 115 24.20 -23.97 8.95
N ASP A 116 23.77 -23.68 10.17
CA ASP A 116 22.39 -23.27 10.47
C ASP A 116 22.16 -21.75 10.42
N SER A 117 23.22 -20.97 10.17
CA SER A 117 23.19 -19.50 10.15
C SER A 117 22.18 -18.91 9.14
N VAL A 118 21.98 -19.57 8.00
CA VAL A 118 21.02 -19.15 6.97
C VAL A 118 19.58 -19.40 7.43
N LEU A 119 19.31 -20.53 8.09
CA LEU A 119 17.98 -20.83 8.63
C LEU A 119 17.65 -19.89 9.80
N ILE A 120 18.64 -19.63 10.67
CA ILE A 120 18.53 -18.67 11.77
C ILE A 120 18.30 -17.25 11.24
N SER A 121 18.94 -16.84 10.13
CA SER A 121 18.68 -15.53 9.51
C SER A 121 17.24 -15.38 9.01
N LYS A 122 16.64 -16.47 8.52
CA LYS A 122 15.22 -16.50 8.11
C LYS A 122 14.26 -16.57 9.31
N LEU A 123 14.65 -17.22 10.40
CA LEU A 123 13.89 -17.27 11.65
C LEU A 123 13.97 -15.96 12.47
N LYS A 124 15.09 -15.22 12.39
CA LYS A 124 15.28 -13.87 12.94
C LYS A 124 14.19 -12.90 12.47
N ASP A 125 13.72 -13.08 11.24
CA ASP A 125 12.66 -12.25 10.63
C ASP A 125 11.25 -12.56 11.16
N ILE A 126 11.03 -13.69 11.84
CA ILE A 126 9.68 -14.18 12.18
C ILE A 126 9.35 -14.00 13.66
N ASN A 127 10.27 -14.31 14.58
CA ASN A 127 9.93 -14.35 16.02
C ASN A 127 10.28 -13.09 16.83
N ASN A 128 11.17 -12.23 16.32
CA ASN A 128 11.70 -11.09 17.07
C ASN A 128 11.33 -9.74 16.44
N VAL A 129 10.30 -9.69 15.59
CA VAL A 129 9.87 -8.46 14.92
C VAL A 129 8.52 -8.03 15.48
N VAL A 130 8.49 -6.90 16.17
CA VAL A 130 7.24 -6.18 16.43
C VAL A 130 7.06 -5.17 15.32
N SER A 131 5.83 -5.08 14.80
CA SER A 131 5.48 -4.08 13.80
C SER A 131 4.44 -3.10 14.33
N ILE A 132 4.65 -1.83 14.02
CA ILE A 132 3.69 -0.76 14.28
C ILE A 132 3.15 -0.32 12.94
N LYS A 133 1.88 -0.66 12.68
CA LYS A 133 1.17 -0.27 11.48
C LYS A 133 0.21 0.87 11.80
N TRP A 134 0.31 1.98 11.09
CA TRP A 134 -0.65 3.07 11.19
C TRP A 134 -1.10 3.58 9.84
N LYS A 135 -2.31 4.11 9.83
CA LYS A 135 -2.94 4.69 8.64
C LYS A 135 -2.33 6.06 8.36
N ILE A 136 -1.84 6.23 7.14
CA ILE A 136 -1.37 7.51 6.62
C ILE A 136 -2.57 8.35 6.16
N GLY A 137 -3.48 7.75 5.41
CA GLY A 137 -4.56 8.45 4.72
C GLY A 137 -5.27 7.61 3.67
N HIS A 138 -6.02 8.26 2.80
CA HIS A 138 -6.70 7.65 1.66
C HIS A 138 -6.15 8.20 0.35
N LEU A 139 -5.98 7.34 -0.65
CA LEU A 139 -5.63 7.78 -2.00
C LEU A 139 -6.92 7.95 -2.81
N LEU A 140 -7.30 9.21 -3.02
CA LEU A 140 -8.56 9.58 -3.65
C LEU A 140 -8.36 9.86 -5.15
N PHE A 141 -9.42 9.67 -5.93
CA PHE A 141 -9.45 9.96 -7.37
C PHE A 141 -10.39 11.13 -7.66
N ASN A 142 -9.84 12.19 -8.23
CA ASN A 142 -10.60 13.34 -8.70
C ASN A 142 -11.32 13.02 -10.01
N ARG A 143 -12.65 12.91 -9.95
CA ARG A 143 -13.50 12.60 -11.11
C ARG A 143 -13.73 13.79 -12.05
N VAL A 144 -13.44 15.01 -11.62
CA VAL A 144 -13.82 16.24 -12.36
C VAL A 144 -13.05 16.37 -13.68
N GLU A 145 -11.79 15.93 -13.76
CA GLU A 145 -11.00 16.01 -15.00
C GLU A 145 -11.42 14.98 -16.07
N ARG A 146 -11.94 13.82 -15.64
CA ARG A 146 -12.35 12.74 -16.55
C ARG A 146 -13.53 13.18 -17.43
N ASN A 147 -14.50 13.87 -16.83
CA ASN A 147 -15.65 14.43 -17.55
C ASN A 147 -15.22 15.47 -18.61
N LYS A 148 -14.20 16.29 -18.33
CA LYS A 148 -13.69 17.26 -19.31
C LYS A 148 -13.00 16.58 -20.50
N LYS A 149 -12.20 15.53 -20.28
CA LYS A 149 -11.54 14.77 -21.37
C LYS A 149 -12.53 13.95 -22.20
N GLU A 150 -13.52 13.31 -21.56
CA GLU A 150 -14.57 12.55 -22.26
C GLU A 150 -15.50 13.45 -23.08
N GLN A 151 -15.84 14.64 -22.58
CA GLN A 151 -16.59 15.65 -23.36
C GLN A 151 -15.79 16.19 -24.55
N LYS A 152 -14.47 16.34 -24.40
CA LYS A 152 -13.60 16.80 -25.49
C LYS A 152 -13.47 15.73 -26.59
N ASN A 153 -13.31 14.46 -26.23
CA ASN A 153 -13.24 13.35 -27.20
C ASN A 153 -14.59 13.11 -27.92
N LYS A 154 -15.74 13.25 -27.24
CA LYS A 154 -17.07 13.21 -27.87
C LYS A 154 -17.35 14.36 -28.85
N LYS A 155 -16.66 15.50 -28.71
CA LYS A 155 -16.73 16.62 -29.66
C LYS A 155 -15.88 16.39 -30.90
N ILE A 156 -14.77 15.66 -30.79
CA ILE A 156 -13.87 15.37 -31.91
C ILE A 156 -14.42 14.22 -32.77
N SER A 157 -15.10 13.24 -32.19
CA SER A 157 -15.73 12.13 -32.93
C SER A 157 -17.06 12.48 -33.62
N LYS A 158 -17.42 13.76 -33.67
CA LYS A 158 -18.65 14.28 -34.31
C LYS A 158 -18.36 15.08 -35.59
N PHE A 159 -17.13 15.03 -36.08
CA PHE A 159 -16.71 15.59 -37.36
C PHE A 159 -16.10 14.50 -38.21
#